data_AF-A0AA41ERF4-F1
#
_entry.id   AF-A0AA41ERF4-F1
#
_cell.length_a   1.000
_cell.length_b   1.000
_cell.length_c   1.000
_cell.angle_alpha   90.00
_cell.angle_beta   90.00
_cell.angle_gamma   90.00
#
_symmetry.space_group_name_H-M   'P 1'
#
loop_
_entity.id
_entity.type
_entity.pdbx_description
1 polymer ?
#
loop_
_entity_poly.entity_id
_entity_poly.type
_entity_poly.pdbx_seq_one_letter_code
_entity_poly.pdbx_strand_id
1 'polypeptide(L)' 'MKHGDKVYYHPRHHVKQPATWLCWITRGDRRVAMVKVKGSHVTIEISPRYVDIGIEKEVYKYGQ' A
#
# COMPACT_ATOMS: atom_id res chain seq x y z
N MET A 1 -8.99 -5.12 -0.11
CA MET A 1 -9.01 -3.66 0.10
C MET A 1 -10.46 -3.23 0.06
N LYS A 2 -10.88 -2.43 1.03
CA LYS A 2 -12.18 -1.79 1.08
C LYS A 2 -12.04 -0.33 0.64
N HIS A 3 -13.15 0.28 0.25
CA HIS A 3 -13.20 1.71 0.02
C HIS A 3 -12.79 2.44 1.32
N GLY A 4 -11.83 3.36 1.23
CA GLY A 4 -11.26 4.06 2.40
C GLY A 4 -9.90 3.53 2.89
N ASP A 5 -9.51 2.30 2.51
CA ASP A 5 -8.17 1.79 2.85
C ASP A 5 -7.08 2.69 2.22
N LYS A 6 -6.09 3.07 3.03
CA LYS A 6 -4.94 3.87 2.55
C LYS A 6 -3.77 2.93 2.30
N VAL A 7 -3.21 3.00 1.11
CA VAL A 7 -2.03 2.21 0.73
C VAL A 7 -0.80 3.10 0.75
N TYR A 8 0.29 2.59 1.30
CA TYR A 8 1.59 3.25 1.34
C TYR A 8 2.69 2.31 0.85
N TYR A 9 3.77 2.88 0.34
CA TYR A 9 4.97 2.15 -0.05
C TYR A 9 6.26 2.87 0.39
N HIS A 10 7.33 2.10 0.60
CA HIS A 10 8.65 2.59 1.02
C HIS A 10 9.72 2.13 0.03
N PRO A 11 10.09 2.95 -0.97
CA PRO A 11 11.16 2.61 -1.89
C PRO A 11 12.50 2.79 -1.17
N ARG A 12 12.89 1.82 -0.33
CA ARG A 12 14.18 1.73 0.41
C ARG A 12 14.49 2.88 1.40
N HIS A 13 13.83 4.02 1.31
CA HIS A 13 13.92 5.14 2.23
C HIS A 13 12.74 5.09 3.22
N HIS A 14 13.01 5.40 4.49
CA HIS A 14 12.07 5.32 5.62
C HIS A 14 10.80 6.20 5.50
N VAL A 15 10.57 6.86 4.36
CA VAL A 15 9.46 7.78 4.16
C VAL A 15 8.28 7.05 3.52
N LYS A 16 7.11 7.20 4.16
CA LYS A 16 5.82 6.72 3.68
C LYS A 16 5.35 7.50 2.47
N GLN A 17 5.31 6.85 1.31
CA GLN A 17 4.72 7.43 0.10
C GLN A 17 3.32 6.88 -0.13
N PRO A 18 2.32 7.74 -0.40
CA PRO A 18 0.96 7.30 -0.65
C PRO A 18 0.83 6.63 -2.03
N ALA A 19 -0.04 5.63 -2.09
CA ALA A 19 -0.41 4.93 -3.31
C ALA A 19 -1.92 5.01 -3.54
N THR A 20 -2.30 4.97 -4.81
CA THR A 20 -3.71 4.94 -5.22
C THR A 20 -4.28 3.53 -5.17
N TRP A 21 -3.49 2.54 -5.61
CA TRP A 21 -3.90 1.15 -5.59
C TRP A 21 -2.69 0.22 -5.46
N LEU A 22 -2.97 -1.01 -5.04
CA LEU A 22 -2.03 -2.11 -4.89
C LEU A 22 -2.57 -3.38 -5.55
N CYS A 23 -1.71 -4.12 -6.24
CA CYS A 23 -2.02 -5.45 -6.76
C CYS A 23 -0.91 -6.43 -6.37
N TRP A 24 -1.28 -7.55 -5.76
CA TRP A 24 -0.35 -8.64 -5.43
C TRP A 24 -0.19 -9.56 -6.64
N ILE A 25 1.04 -9.80 -7.06
CA ILE A 25 1.35 -10.64 -8.21
C ILE A 25 2.36 -11.70 -7.80
N THR A 26 2.20 -12.90 -8.34
CA THR A 26 3.20 -13.96 -8.25
C THR A 26 3.92 -14.06 -9.59
N ARG A 27 5.25 -13.91 -9.59
CA ARG A 27 6.11 -14.12 -10.76
C ARG A 27 7.06 -15.27 -10.45
N GLY A 28 6.76 -16.45 -11.01
CA GLY A 28 7.48 -17.68 -10.69
C GLY A 28 7.35 -18.02 -9.21
N ASP A 29 8.48 -18.06 -8.51
CA ASP A 29 8.60 -18.31 -7.08
C ASP A 29 8.45 -17.04 -6.21
N ARG A 30 8.45 -15.85 -6.82
CA ARG A 30 8.46 -14.57 -6.09
C ARG A 30 7.09 -13.94 -6.00
N ARG A 31 6.75 -13.43 -4.81
CA ARG A 31 5.61 -12.52 -4.60
C ARG A 31 6.08 -11.08 -4.70
N VAL A 32 5.40 -10.29 -5.52
CA VAL A 32 5.66 -8.86 -5.72
C VAL A 32 4.37 -8.05 -5.57
N ALA A 33 4.53 -6.79 -5.22
CA ALA A 33 3.46 -5.81 -5.21
C ALA A 33 3.63 -4.86 -6.40
N MET A 34 2.58 -4.66 -7.18
CA MET A 34 2.47 -3.51 -8.07
C MET A 34 1.72 -2.39 -7.38
N VAL A 35 2.29 -1.20 -7.41
CA VAL A 35 1.76 -0.02 -6.72
C VAL A 35 1.64 1.12 -7.71
N LYS A 36 0.48 1.77 -7.73
CA LYS A 36 0.30 3.06 -8.42
C LYS A 36 0.60 4.19 -7.47
N VAL A 37 1.60 5.00 -7.80
CA VAL A 37 2.00 6.15 -7.00
C VAL A 37 0.90 7.21 -7.06
N LYS A 38 0.45 7.70 -5.90
CA LYS A 38 -0.61 8.70 -5.85
C LYS A 38 -0.09 10.03 -6.41
N GLY A 39 -0.85 10.65 -7.31
CA GLY A 39 -0.46 11.90 -7.97
C GLY A 39 0.60 11.76 -9.07
N SER A 40 0.93 10.53 -9.48
CA SER A 40 1.89 10.27 -10.56
C SER A 40 1.31 9.32 -11.61
N HIS A 41 1.83 9.43 -12.84
CA HIS A 41 1.49 8.50 -13.92
C HIS A 41 2.26 7.17 -13.81
N VAL A 42 3.20 7.04 -12.87
CA VAL A 42 4.05 5.87 -12.72
C VAL A 42 3.39 4.75 -11.91
N THR A 43 3.61 3.51 -12.35
CA THR A 43 3.36 2.28 -11.59
C THR A 43 4.70 1.60 -11.33
N ILE A 44 4.91 1.08 -10.13
CA ILE A 44 6.17 0.44 -9.73
C ILE A 44 5.95 -0.99 -9.24
N GLU A 45 6.96 -1.84 -9.43
CA GLU A 45 7.05 -3.15 -8.81
C GLU A 45 7.92 -3.04 -7.54
N ILE A 46 7.40 -3.52 -6.40
CA ILE A 46 8.08 -3.43 -5.11
C ILE A 46 7.93 -4.73 -4.33
N SER A 47 8.90 -5.01 -3.46
CA SER A 47 8.79 -6.15 -2.53
C SER A 47 7.61 -5.91 -1.56
N PRO A 48 6.80 -6.96 -1.28
CA PRO A 48 5.69 -6.87 -0.33
C PRO A 48 6.05 -6.31 1.04
N ARG A 49 7.28 -6.53 1.49
CA ARG A 49 7.78 -6.04 2.79
C ARG A 49 7.84 -4.51 2.91
N TYR A 50 7.71 -3.81 1.79
CA TYR A 50 7.76 -2.34 1.72
C TYR A 50 6.38 -1.74 1.45
N VAL A 51 5.31 -2.51 1.58
CA VAL A 51 3.95 -2.05 1.37
C VAL A 51 3.20 -2.10 2.69
N ASP A 52 2.65 -0.96 3.08
CA ASP A 52 1.79 -0.84 4.25
C ASP A 52 0.36 -0.58 3.79
N ILE A 53 -0.59 -1.35 4.34
CA ILE A 53 -2.02 -1.08 4.18
C ILE A 53 -2.50 -0.50 5.50
N GLY A 54 -2.71 0.81 5.51
CA GLY A 54 -3.39 1.50 6.60
C GLY A 54 -4.87 1.17 6.53
N ILE A 55 -5.30 0.22 7.35
CA ILE A 55 -6.71 0.05 7.66
C ILE A 55 -7.06 1.23 8.56
N GLU A 56 -7.88 2.15 8.06
CA GLU A 56 -8.56 3.08 8.95
C GLU A 56 -9.50 2.20 9.78
N LYS A 57 -9.01 1.70 10.93
CA LYS A 57 -9.93 1.31 11.99
C LYS A 57 -10.71 2.59 12.23
N GLU A 58 -11.97 2.64 11.80
CA GLU A 58 -12.93 3.53 12.42
C GLU A 58 -12.72 3.31 13.92
N VAL A 59 -12.06 4.27 14.57
CA VAL A 59 -12.04 4.34 16.01
C VAL A 59 -13.48 4.67 16.34
N TYR A 60 -14.30 3.64 16.56
CA TYR A 60 -15.56 3.80 17.27
C TYR A 60 -15.19 4.37 18.64
N LYS A 61 -15.13 5.70 18.74
CA LYS A 61 -15.18 6.41 20.01
C LYS A 61 -16.61 6.27 20.50
N TYR A 62 -16.92 5.15 21.11
CA TYR A 62 -18.06 5.04 22.00
C TYR A 62 -17.56 4.63 23.39
N GLY A 63 -17.52 5.65 24.26
CA GLY A 63 -17.73 5.55 25.70
C GLY A 63 -16.75 4.74 26.51
N GLN A 64 -15.79 5.43 27.12
CA GLN A 64 -15.42 5.16 28.52
C GLN A 64 -14.99 6.46 29.20
#